data_AF-A0A955D459-F1
#
_entry.id   AF-A0A955D459-F1
#
_cell.length_a   1.000
_cell.length_b   1.000
_cell.length_c   1.000
_cell.angle_alpha   90.00
_cell.angle_beta   90.00
_cell.angle_gamma   90.00
#
_symmetry.space_group_name_H-M   'P 1'
#
loop_
_entity.id
_entity.type
_entity.pdbx_description
1 polymer ?
#
loop_
_entity_poly.entity_id
_entity_poly.type
_entity_poly.pdbx_seq_one_letter_code
_entity_poly.pdbx_strand_id
1 'polypeptide(L)'
;MVNRRSWRVLAGIYALALTTGTHWPKLQLGGEETPPFDKLAHAGAFGVLTLLLWRTGWFRSLPALFATAVLWCLVDEVSQAMPGLGRETSFADFFASSTGVVMALAVLWAFRPVGGWPSRIQYDRTNWAIERTLVRPASALLIAAATIAFGAIGAVAAAGIAMLFPNPMPVLLGLLGLGIGMAVGVQASIEILRRRELARLDEPICFRCGAAAGAVEFDERGNGACLQCGAALHAGQWLDPPAIRRPVLRRLLGISALAGGGIIVAGFALYLAVLALRPMSRFFLRLNEAYNALPDDARLVFDLAWVV
;
A
#
# COMPACT_ATOMS: atom_id res chain seq x y z
N MET A 1 -26.32 -5.95 -3.16
CA MET A 1 -25.01 -6.31 -3.75
C MET A 1 -23.95 -5.46 -3.09
N VAL A 2 -22.80 -6.03 -2.71
CA VAL A 2 -21.59 -5.22 -2.48
C VAL A 2 -21.41 -4.33 -3.71
N ASN A 3 -21.40 -3.01 -3.52
CA ASN A 3 -21.49 -2.06 -4.62
C ASN A 3 -20.15 -1.98 -5.37
N ARG A 4 -19.83 -3.02 -6.15
CA ARG A 4 -18.67 -3.06 -7.04
C ARG A 4 -18.70 -1.91 -8.04
N ARG A 5 -19.89 -1.39 -8.37
CA ARG A 5 -20.05 -0.23 -9.25
C ARG A 5 -19.41 1.02 -8.62
N SER A 6 -19.65 1.29 -7.34
CA SER A 6 -18.98 2.40 -6.63
C SER A 6 -17.46 2.25 -6.63
N TRP A 7 -16.93 1.05 -6.38
CA TRP A 7 -15.48 0.81 -6.43
C TRP A 7 -14.89 1.01 -7.83
N ARG A 8 -15.60 0.58 -8.88
CA ARG A 8 -15.19 0.81 -10.27
C ARG A 8 -15.19 2.29 -10.64
N VAL A 9 -16.22 3.03 -10.22
CA VAL A 9 -16.29 4.48 -10.43
C VAL A 9 -15.16 5.18 -9.69
N LEU A 10 -14.92 4.84 -8.43
CA LEU A 10 -13.84 5.41 -7.63
C LEU A 10 -12.46 5.09 -8.24
N ALA A 11 -12.23 3.84 -8.65
CA ALA A 11 -11.00 3.45 -9.33
C ALA A 11 -10.80 4.21 -10.64
N GLY A 12 -11.86 4.42 -11.42
CA GLY A 12 -11.82 5.21 -12.66
C GLY A 12 -11.49 6.68 -12.41
N ILE A 13 -12.19 7.33 -11.47
CA ILE A 13 -11.92 8.72 -11.09
C ILE A 13 -10.48 8.87 -10.59
N TYR A 14 -10.03 7.95 -9.72
CA TYR A 14 -8.67 7.97 -9.18
C TYR A 14 -7.61 7.76 -10.27
N ALA A 15 -7.82 6.80 -11.18
CA ALA A 15 -6.92 6.55 -12.30
C ALA A 15 -6.81 7.77 -13.22
N LEU A 16 -7.93 8.45 -13.52
CA LEU A 16 -7.94 9.69 -14.30
C LEU A 16 -7.18 10.80 -13.59
N ALA A 17 -7.42 11.00 -12.29
CA ALA A 17 -6.70 12.01 -11.50
C ALA A 17 -5.20 11.71 -11.43
N LEU A 18 -4.82 10.44 -11.23
CA LEU A 18 -3.42 10.02 -11.21
C LEU A 18 -2.74 10.26 -12.56
N THR A 19 -3.34 9.79 -13.66
CA THR A 19 -2.81 9.98 -15.02
C THR A 19 -2.68 11.48 -15.35
N THR A 20 -3.67 12.28 -14.97
CA THR A 20 -3.61 13.74 -15.16
C THR A 20 -2.46 14.36 -14.36
N GLY A 21 -2.25 13.89 -13.13
CA GLY A 21 -1.16 14.36 -12.27
C GLY A 21 0.23 14.01 -12.81
N THR A 22 0.43 12.77 -13.27
CA THR A 22 1.70 12.30 -13.84
C THR A 22 2.01 12.97 -15.18
N HIS A 23 0.99 13.37 -15.93
CA HIS A 23 1.12 14.03 -17.22
C HIS A 23 1.03 15.56 -17.15
N TRP A 24 1.05 16.15 -15.95
CA TRP A 24 0.97 17.60 -15.84
C TRP A 24 2.25 18.26 -16.41
N PRO A 25 2.15 19.14 -17.43
CA PRO A 25 3.31 19.69 -18.11
C PRO A 25 4.21 20.48 -17.16
N LYS A 26 5.52 20.20 -17.20
CA LYS A 26 6.55 20.89 -16.41
C LYS A 26 6.25 21.00 -14.90
N LEU A 27 5.52 20.02 -14.34
CA LEU A 27 5.28 19.98 -12.90
C LEU A 27 6.58 19.65 -12.18
N GLN A 28 7.24 20.68 -11.64
CA GLN A 28 8.38 20.56 -10.74
C GLN A 28 7.87 20.80 -9.31
N LEU A 29 7.64 19.71 -8.57
CA LEU A 29 7.26 19.79 -7.16
C LEU A 29 8.53 19.97 -6.30
N GLY A 30 9.04 21.20 -6.25
CA GLY A 30 10.21 21.57 -5.45
C GLY A 30 11.42 22.01 -6.29
N GLY A 31 12.36 22.72 -5.67
CA GLY A 31 13.68 23.03 -6.23
C GLY A 31 14.68 21.88 -6.05
N GLU A 32 15.90 22.02 -6.60
CA GLU A 32 16.98 21.00 -6.56
C GLU A 32 17.31 20.47 -5.14
N GLU A 33 16.98 21.24 -4.10
CA GLU A 33 17.22 20.89 -2.70
C GLU A 33 16.06 20.13 -2.03
N THR A 34 14.94 19.93 -2.72
CA THR A 34 13.72 19.35 -2.10
C THR A 34 13.86 17.82 -2.03
N PRO A 35 13.50 17.17 -0.90
CA PRO A 35 13.75 15.74 -0.67
C PRO A 35 13.05 14.83 -1.70
N PRO A 36 13.34 13.51 -1.73
CA PRO A 36 12.76 12.52 -2.66
C PRO A 36 11.27 12.21 -2.38
N PHE A 37 10.47 13.22 -2.05
CA PHE A 37 9.03 13.11 -1.82
C PHE A 37 8.30 12.68 -3.09
N ASP A 38 8.77 13.10 -4.26
CA ASP A 38 8.20 12.74 -5.56
C ASP A 38 8.09 11.22 -5.74
N LYS A 39 9.20 10.49 -5.47
CA LYS A 39 9.21 9.02 -5.52
C LYS A 39 8.28 8.37 -4.51
N LEU A 40 8.16 8.93 -3.31
CA LEU A 40 7.21 8.46 -2.30
C LEU A 40 5.76 8.69 -2.74
N ALA A 41 5.49 9.82 -3.41
CA ALA A 41 4.17 10.12 -3.97
C ALA A 41 3.82 9.15 -5.09
N HIS A 42 4.75 8.84 -6.00
CA HIS A 42 4.60 7.79 -7.01
C HIS A 42 4.27 6.42 -6.39
N ALA A 43 5.09 5.96 -5.43
CA ALA A 43 4.85 4.70 -4.74
C ALA A 43 3.48 4.67 -4.04
N GLY A 44 3.13 5.74 -3.31
CA GLY A 44 1.85 5.87 -2.64
C GLY A 44 0.66 5.83 -3.60
N ALA A 45 0.74 6.60 -4.69
CA ALA A 45 -0.37 6.75 -5.63
C ALA A 45 -0.65 5.45 -6.41
N PHE A 46 0.39 4.80 -6.92
CA PHE A 46 0.24 3.51 -7.61
C PHE A 46 -0.14 2.37 -6.66
N GLY A 47 0.31 2.41 -5.41
CA GLY A 47 -0.15 1.50 -4.37
C GLY A 47 -1.66 1.65 -4.11
N VAL A 48 -2.15 2.88 -3.97
CA VAL A 48 -3.59 3.17 -3.80
C VAL A 48 -4.39 2.72 -5.02
N LEU A 49 -3.92 3.02 -6.24
CA LEU A 49 -4.57 2.55 -7.47
C LEU A 49 -4.68 1.02 -7.48
N THR A 50 -3.59 0.31 -7.13
CA THR A 50 -3.56 -1.16 -7.07
C THR A 50 -4.60 -1.72 -6.09
N LEU A 51 -4.72 -1.11 -4.90
CA LEU A 51 -5.75 -1.48 -3.93
C LEU A 51 -7.16 -1.23 -4.50
N LEU A 52 -7.41 -0.07 -5.12
CA LEU A 52 -8.71 0.23 -5.73
C LEU A 52 -9.07 -0.76 -6.84
N LEU A 53 -8.12 -1.11 -7.71
CA LEU A 53 -8.28 -2.12 -8.76
C LEU A 53 -8.65 -3.49 -8.18
N TRP A 54 -8.03 -3.92 -7.08
CA TRP A 54 -8.45 -5.14 -6.38
C TRP A 54 -9.92 -5.07 -5.91
N ARG A 55 -10.33 -3.94 -5.33
CA ARG A 55 -11.68 -3.73 -4.79
C ARG A 55 -12.77 -3.69 -5.87
N THR A 56 -12.43 -3.40 -7.13
CA THR A 56 -13.38 -3.51 -8.25
C THR A 56 -13.88 -4.95 -8.49
N GLY A 57 -13.10 -5.95 -8.06
CA GLY A 57 -13.32 -7.36 -8.35
C GLY A 57 -13.15 -7.75 -9.82
N TRP A 58 -12.48 -6.92 -10.64
CA TRP A 58 -12.06 -7.29 -12.00
C TRP A 58 -10.99 -8.40 -11.97
N PHE A 59 -10.09 -8.37 -11.00
CA PHE A 59 -9.04 -9.36 -10.84
C PHE A 59 -9.43 -10.41 -9.80
N ARG A 60 -9.20 -11.68 -10.11
CA ARG A 60 -9.39 -12.81 -9.19
C ARG A 60 -8.08 -13.39 -8.66
N SER A 61 -6.94 -12.99 -9.23
CA SER A 61 -5.61 -13.47 -8.85
C SER A 61 -4.67 -12.28 -8.62
N LEU A 62 -3.79 -12.40 -7.61
CA LEU A 62 -2.76 -11.38 -7.35
C LEU A 62 -1.73 -11.28 -8.49
N PRO A 63 -1.30 -12.39 -9.15
CA PRO A 63 -0.40 -12.28 -10.29
C PRO A 63 -0.97 -11.46 -11.47
N ALA A 64 -2.26 -11.63 -11.79
CA ALA A 64 -2.88 -10.84 -12.86
C ALA A 64 -2.99 -9.35 -12.48
N LEU A 65 -3.33 -9.06 -11.21
CA LEU A 65 -3.33 -7.68 -10.70
C LEU A 65 -1.92 -7.08 -10.75
N PHE A 66 -0.89 -7.82 -10.32
CA PHE A 66 0.51 -7.39 -10.39
C PHE A 66 0.93 -7.05 -11.81
N ALA A 67 0.76 -7.98 -12.74
CA ALA A 67 1.16 -7.77 -14.13
C ALA A 67 0.44 -6.56 -14.74
N THR A 68 -0.85 -6.40 -14.47
CA THR A 68 -1.63 -5.27 -15.00
C THR A 68 -1.20 -3.93 -14.39
N ALA A 69 -0.99 -3.89 -13.07
CA ALA A 69 -0.60 -2.67 -12.38
C ALA A 69 0.84 -2.24 -12.74
N VAL A 70 1.78 -3.17 -12.86
CA VAL A 70 3.16 -2.87 -13.31
C VAL A 70 3.17 -2.45 -14.78
N LEU A 71 2.36 -3.09 -15.64
CA LEU A 71 2.20 -2.64 -17.02
C LEU A 71 1.63 -1.22 -17.09
N TRP A 72 0.70 -0.87 -16.20
CA TRP A 72 0.21 0.51 -16.10
C TRP A 72 1.34 1.46 -15.70
N CYS A 73 2.17 1.14 -14.70
CA CYS A 73 3.34 1.95 -14.35
C CYS A 73 4.26 2.18 -15.54
N LEU A 74 4.52 1.13 -16.34
CA LEU A 74 5.35 1.23 -17.54
C LEU A 74 4.71 2.14 -18.60
N VAL A 75 3.43 1.94 -18.88
CA VAL A 75 2.70 2.74 -19.87
C VAL A 75 2.66 4.21 -19.44
N ASP A 76 2.34 4.49 -18.18
CA ASP A 76 2.30 5.84 -17.62
C ASP A 76 3.66 6.55 -17.75
N GLU A 77 4.76 5.86 -17.46
CA GLU A 77 6.11 6.41 -17.58
C GLU A 77 6.50 6.68 -19.05
N VAL A 78 6.29 5.71 -19.92
CA VAL A 78 6.61 5.83 -21.35
C VAL A 78 5.76 6.93 -22.01
N SER A 79 4.50 7.09 -21.63
CA SER A 79 3.63 8.12 -22.19
C SER A 79 3.97 9.53 -21.71
N GLN A 80 4.74 9.71 -20.62
CA GLN A 80 5.25 11.02 -20.24
C GLN A 80 6.24 11.60 -21.27
N ALA A 81 6.90 10.76 -22.08
CA ALA A 81 7.78 11.21 -23.16
C ALA A 81 7.04 11.75 -24.40
N MET A 82 5.70 11.87 -24.37
CA MET A 82 4.95 12.42 -25.48
C MET A 82 5.38 13.87 -25.82
N PRO A 83 5.61 14.19 -27.11
CA PRO A 83 5.93 15.54 -27.53
C PRO A 83 4.87 16.54 -27.07
N GLY A 84 5.28 17.57 -26.33
CA GLY A 84 4.41 18.62 -25.79
C GLY A 84 4.27 18.63 -24.27
N LEU A 85 4.54 17.51 -23.58
CA LEU A 85 4.54 17.48 -22.11
C LEU A 85 5.81 18.11 -21.50
N GLY A 86 6.91 18.07 -22.25
CA GLY A 86 8.21 18.58 -21.80
C GLY A 86 8.74 17.79 -20.59
N ARG A 87 8.47 16.49 -20.54
CA ARG A 87 8.95 15.55 -19.52
C ARG A 87 9.80 14.46 -20.18
N GLU A 88 10.74 13.92 -19.41
CA GLU A 88 11.55 12.78 -19.80
C GLU A 88 11.10 11.55 -19.02
N THR A 89 11.27 10.38 -19.63
CA THR A 89 11.08 9.10 -18.92
C THR A 89 12.15 8.90 -17.86
N SER A 90 11.72 8.52 -16.67
CA SER A 90 12.51 8.27 -15.48
C SER A 90 12.32 6.84 -15.02
N PHE A 91 13.37 6.02 -15.17
CA PHE A 91 13.38 4.67 -14.60
C PHE A 91 13.16 4.68 -13.08
N ALA A 92 13.62 5.73 -12.40
CA ALA A 92 13.45 5.85 -10.96
C ALA A 92 11.96 5.97 -10.56
N ASP A 93 11.14 6.65 -11.36
CA ASP A 93 9.72 6.84 -11.08
C ASP A 93 8.90 5.61 -11.47
N PHE A 94 9.29 4.90 -12.53
CA PHE A 94 8.78 3.55 -12.82
C PHE A 94 9.03 2.58 -11.66
N PHE A 95 10.25 2.54 -11.11
CA PHE A 95 10.57 1.65 -9.98
C PHE A 95 9.88 2.08 -8.68
N ALA A 96 9.77 3.39 -8.43
CA ALA A 96 9.04 3.91 -7.28
C ALA A 96 7.56 3.49 -7.35
N SER A 97 6.91 3.70 -8.50
CA SER A 97 5.53 3.30 -8.76
C SER A 97 5.33 1.79 -8.60
N SER A 98 6.23 0.98 -9.19
CA SER A 98 6.22 -0.49 -9.07
C SER A 98 6.41 -0.96 -7.63
N THR A 99 7.23 -0.27 -6.83
CA THR A 99 7.38 -0.54 -5.41
C THR A 99 6.05 -0.34 -4.67
N GLY A 100 5.31 0.71 -5.00
CA GLY A 100 3.95 0.94 -4.53
C GLY A 100 3.00 -0.23 -4.82
N VAL A 101 3.03 -0.76 -6.04
CA VAL A 101 2.26 -1.95 -6.45
C VAL A 101 2.64 -3.16 -5.60
N VAL A 102 3.93 -3.44 -5.42
CA VAL A 102 4.42 -4.56 -4.61
C VAL A 102 3.96 -4.43 -3.15
N MET A 103 4.06 -3.23 -2.57
CA MET A 103 3.58 -2.96 -1.21
C MET A 103 2.07 -3.21 -1.07
N ALA A 104 1.26 -2.73 -2.02
CA ALA A 104 -0.18 -2.98 -2.03
C ALA A 104 -0.50 -4.48 -2.12
N LEU A 105 0.21 -5.23 -2.96
CA LEU A 105 0.03 -6.68 -3.07
C LEU A 105 0.46 -7.42 -1.81
N ALA A 106 1.55 -7.00 -1.16
CA ALA A 106 1.98 -7.55 0.12
C ALA A 106 0.91 -7.35 1.19
N VAL A 107 0.29 -6.17 1.24
CA VAL A 107 -0.88 -5.89 2.10
C VAL A 107 -2.03 -6.82 1.77
N LEU A 108 -2.43 -6.91 0.49
CA LEU A 108 -3.52 -7.80 0.07
C LEU A 108 -3.25 -9.26 0.40
N TRP A 109 -2.00 -9.72 0.23
CA TRP A 109 -1.57 -11.07 0.57
C TRP A 109 -1.60 -11.32 2.08
N ALA A 110 -1.10 -10.38 2.89
CA ALA A 110 -1.11 -10.48 4.35
C ALA A 110 -2.53 -10.57 4.92
N PHE A 111 -3.51 -9.92 4.28
CA PHE A 111 -4.91 -9.97 4.67
C PHE A 111 -5.70 -11.12 4.03
N ARG A 112 -5.07 -12.01 3.24
CA ARG A 112 -5.79 -13.18 2.72
C ARG A 112 -6.20 -14.11 3.87
N PRO A 113 -7.41 -14.69 3.80
CA PRO A 113 -7.80 -15.68 4.79
C PRO A 113 -6.87 -16.90 4.67
N VAL A 114 -6.17 -17.20 5.77
CA VAL A 114 -5.35 -18.41 5.90
C VAL A 114 -6.13 -19.47 6.66
N GLY A 115 -6.02 -20.72 6.22
CA GLY A 115 -6.63 -21.87 6.87
C GLY A 115 -7.94 -22.31 6.23
N GLY A 116 -8.75 -22.99 7.03
CA GLY A 116 -9.98 -23.63 6.59
C GLY A 116 -11.13 -22.65 6.34
N TRP A 117 -12.29 -23.27 6.15
CA TRP A 117 -13.54 -22.60 5.89
C TRP A 117 -13.95 -21.52 6.94
N PRO A 118 -13.73 -21.69 8.26
CA PRO A 118 -14.06 -20.65 9.25
C PRO A 118 -13.34 -19.32 9.03
N SER A 119 -12.06 -19.35 8.63
CA SER A 119 -11.28 -18.13 8.36
C SER A 119 -11.83 -17.35 7.17
N ARG A 120 -12.30 -18.05 6.13
CA ARG A 120 -12.87 -17.43 4.92
C ARG A 120 -14.17 -16.70 5.23
N ILE A 121 -14.97 -17.25 6.13
CA ILE A 121 -16.19 -16.58 6.58
C ILE A 121 -15.93 -15.37 7.43
N GLN A 122 -14.97 -15.44 8.35
CA GLN A 122 -14.61 -14.26 9.14
C GLN A 122 -14.07 -13.15 8.24
N TYR A 123 -13.34 -13.52 7.18
CA TYR A 123 -12.89 -12.60 6.15
C TYR A 123 -14.06 -11.99 5.37
N ASP A 124 -15.02 -12.79 4.90
CA ASP A 124 -16.21 -12.29 4.18
C ASP A 124 -17.08 -11.40 5.08
N ARG A 125 -17.31 -11.79 6.34
CA ARG A 125 -18.02 -11.00 7.36
C ARG A 125 -17.33 -9.65 7.61
N THR A 126 -16.01 -9.66 7.73
CA THR A 126 -15.21 -8.43 7.92
C THR A 126 -15.27 -7.54 6.69
N ASN A 127 -15.07 -8.09 5.50
CA ASN A 127 -15.13 -7.34 4.25
C ASN A 127 -16.49 -6.72 4.02
N TRP A 128 -17.57 -7.46 4.29
CA TRP A 128 -18.93 -6.94 4.19
C TRP A 128 -19.15 -5.73 5.10
N ALA A 129 -18.71 -5.81 6.36
CA ALA A 129 -18.88 -4.71 7.32
C ALA A 129 -18.06 -3.48 6.92
N ILE A 130 -16.83 -3.67 6.42
CA ILE A 130 -15.99 -2.59 5.89
C ILE A 130 -16.66 -1.96 4.67
N GLU A 131 -17.18 -2.76 3.74
CA GLU A 131 -17.86 -2.27 2.54
C GLU A 131 -19.11 -1.48 2.87
N ARG A 132 -19.95 -2.01 3.77
CA ARG A 132 -21.15 -1.33 4.23
C ARG A 132 -20.81 0.00 4.91
N THR A 133 -19.73 0.04 5.67
CA THR A 133 -19.21 1.27 6.30
C THR A 133 -18.82 2.28 5.23
N LEU A 134 -17.99 1.89 4.27
CA LEU A 134 -17.41 2.82 3.28
C LEU A 134 -18.43 3.39 2.30
N VAL A 135 -19.57 2.72 2.09
CA VAL A 135 -20.66 3.22 1.25
C VAL A 135 -21.47 4.34 1.93
N ARG A 136 -21.44 4.46 3.25
CA ARG A 136 -22.21 5.48 3.97
C ARG A 136 -21.45 6.82 3.97
N PRO A 137 -22.08 7.92 3.52
CA PRO A 137 -21.39 9.21 3.44
C PRO A 137 -20.94 9.72 4.82
N ALA A 138 -21.75 9.51 5.86
CA ALA A 138 -21.38 9.86 7.23
C ALA A 138 -20.14 9.12 7.73
N SER A 139 -19.99 7.84 7.37
CA SER A 139 -18.80 7.05 7.70
C SER A 139 -17.58 7.53 6.93
N ALA A 140 -17.73 7.90 5.65
CA ALA A 140 -16.66 8.49 4.86
C ALA A 140 -16.18 9.83 5.46
N LEU A 141 -17.10 10.69 5.88
CA LEU A 141 -16.78 11.96 6.56
C LEU A 141 -16.04 11.72 7.88
N LEU A 142 -16.47 10.74 8.68
CA LEU A 142 -15.79 10.39 9.93
C LEU A 142 -14.37 9.88 9.68
N ILE A 143 -14.20 8.99 8.70
CA ILE A 143 -12.89 8.48 8.31
C ILE A 143 -12.00 9.63 7.83
N ALA A 144 -12.50 10.54 7.00
CA ALA A 144 -11.75 11.70 6.54
C ALA A 144 -11.33 12.61 7.70
N ALA A 145 -12.26 12.94 8.61
CA ALA A 145 -11.97 13.75 9.79
C ALA A 145 -10.91 13.10 10.70
N ALA A 146 -11.04 11.80 10.97
CA ALA A 146 -10.05 11.06 11.75
C ALA A 146 -8.68 10.98 11.05
N THR A 147 -8.66 10.82 9.73
CA THR A 147 -7.44 10.82 8.93
C THR A 147 -6.69 12.15 9.06
N ILE A 148 -7.41 13.27 8.92
CA ILE A 148 -6.85 14.61 9.07
C ILE A 148 -6.34 14.84 10.50
N ALA A 149 -7.15 14.51 11.51
CA ALA A 149 -6.81 14.71 12.92
C ALA A 149 -5.56 13.89 13.33
N PHE A 150 -5.55 12.59 13.04
CA PHE A 150 -4.39 11.75 13.37
C PHE A 150 -3.17 12.10 12.52
N GLY A 151 -3.35 12.52 11.27
CA GLY A 151 -2.28 13.05 10.45
C GLY A 151 -1.62 14.27 11.11
N ALA A 152 -2.41 15.25 11.55
CA ALA A 152 -1.88 16.42 12.26
C ALA A 152 -1.13 16.02 13.53
N ILE A 153 -1.67 15.10 14.33
CA ILE A 153 -1.01 14.56 15.54
C ILE A 153 0.33 13.92 15.17
N GLY A 154 0.36 13.08 14.13
CA GLY A 154 1.58 12.41 13.68
C GLY A 154 2.64 13.39 13.20
N ALA A 155 2.24 14.44 12.47
CA ALA A 155 3.15 15.49 12.01
C ALA A 155 3.74 16.28 13.18
N VAL A 156 2.92 16.67 14.17
CA VAL A 156 3.38 17.37 15.37
C VAL A 156 4.33 16.50 16.20
N ALA A 157 4.01 15.22 16.39
CA ALA A 157 4.89 14.29 17.11
C ALA A 157 6.25 14.13 16.41
N ALA A 158 6.24 13.98 15.09
CA ALA A 158 7.46 13.90 14.29
C ALA A 158 8.29 15.19 14.33
N ALA A 159 7.65 16.37 14.29
CA ALA A 159 8.32 17.65 14.46
C ALA A 159 8.96 17.78 15.85
N GLY A 160 8.26 17.34 16.91
CA GLY A 160 8.82 17.29 18.26
C GLY A 160 10.07 16.41 18.35
N ILE A 161 10.07 15.24 17.70
CA ILE A 161 11.27 14.38 17.60
C ILE A 161 12.39 15.10 16.83
N ALA A 162 12.08 15.79 15.73
CA ALA A 162 13.07 16.56 14.97
C ALA A 162 13.71 17.68 15.78
N MET A 163 12.99 18.26 16.76
CA MET A 163 13.55 19.27 17.66
C MET A 163 14.52 18.68 18.69
N LEU A 164 14.35 17.40 19.06
CA LEU A 164 15.21 16.70 20.01
C LEU A 164 16.49 16.15 19.38
N PHE A 165 16.46 15.82 18.09
CA PHE A 165 17.59 15.28 17.36
C PHE A 165 17.88 16.17 16.16
N PRO A 166 19.07 16.82 16.07
CA PRO A 166 19.42 17.63 14.91
C PRO A 166 19.41 16.75 13.66
N ASN A 167 18.30 16.80 12.93
CA ASN A 167 18.05 15.99 11.76
C ASN A 167 18.21 16.89 10.54
N PRO A 168 19.01 16.50 9.53
CA PRO A 168 19.16 17.29 8.31
C PRO A 168 17.86 17.43 7.50
N MET A 169 16.81 16.65 7.79
CA MET A 169 15.55 16.66 7.03
C MET A 169 14.28 16.69 7.92
N PRO A 170 14.03 17.78 8.67
CA PRO A 170 12.88 17.87 9.58
C PRO A 170 11.53 17.81 8.85
N VAL A 171 11.46 18.37 7.64
CA VAL A 171 10.24 18.36 6.80
C VAL A 171 9.86 16.93 6.42
N LEU A 172 10.83 16.12 5.99
CA LEU A 172 10.58 14.72 5.63
C LEU A 172 10.06 13.92 6.84
N LEU A 173 10.63 14.15 8.03
CA LEU A 173 10.17 13.50 9.25
C LEU A 173 8.72 13.91 9.57
N GLY A 174 8.39 15.21 9.44
CA GLY A 174 7.03 15.72 9.59
C GLY A 174 6.03 15.07 8.61
N LEU A 175 6.39 14.94 7.33
CA LEU A 175 5.58 14.27 6.31
C LEU A 175 5.41 12.77 6.58
N LEU A 176 6.46 12.10 7.06
CA LEU A 176 6.37 10.70 7.48
C LEU A 176 5.42 10.55 8.66
N GLY A 177 5.54 11.42 9.66
CA GLY A 177 4.63 11.49 10.80
C GLY A 177 3.19 11.70 10.37
N LEU A 178 2.96 12.65 9.44
CA LEU A 178 1.66 12.89 8.82
C LEU A 178 1.07 11.62 8.20
N GLY A 179 1.85 10.94 7.36
CA GLY A 179 1.42 9.71 6.67
C GLY A 179 1.10 8.56 7.63
N ILE A 180 1.95 8.32 8.63
CA ILE A 180 1.73 7.30 9.66
C ILE A 180 0.46 7.62 10.47
N GLY A 181 0.34 8.88 10.89
CA GLY A 181 -0.85 9.36 11.61
C GLY A 181 -2.13 9.13 10.81
N MET A 182 -2.15 9.55 9.55
CA MET A 182 -3.27 9.31 8.63
C MET A 182 -3.65 7.83 8.54
N ALA A 183 -2.66 6.94 8.37
CA ALA A 183 -2.90 5.50 8.29
C ALA A 183 -3.51 4.93 9.58
N VAL A 184 -3.02 5.36 10.75
CA VAL A 184 -3.59 4.97 12.06
C VAL A 184 -5.03 5.47 12.19
N GLY A 185 -5.30 6.73 11.82
CA GLY A 185 -6.63 7.32 11.87
C GLY A 185 -7.65 6.59 11.00
N VAL A 186 -7.28 6.27 9.75
CA VAL A 186 -8.09 5.45 8.83
C VAL A 186 -8.38 4.08 9.46
N GLN A 187 -7.33 3.38 9.91
CA GLN A 187 -7.47 2.02 10.42
C GLN A 187 -8.32 1.95 11.70
N ALA A 188 -8.09 2.86 12.65
CA ALA A 188 -8.87 2.93 13.88
C ALA A 188 -10.35 3.21 13.59
N SER A 189 -10.63 4.13 12.66
CA SER A 189 -11.99 4.49 12.28
C SER A 189 -12.72 3.33 11.59
N ILE A 190 -12.05 2.66 10.65
CA ILE A 190 -12.59 1.48 9.98
C ILE A 190 -12.88 0.38 11.01
N GLU A 191 -11.98 0.13 11.96
CA GLU A 191 -12.18 -0.91 12.97
C GLU A 191 -13.35 -0.60 13.92
N ILE A 192 -13.48 0.64 14.39
CA ILE A 192 -14.59 1.08 15.24
C ILE A 192 -15.92 0.93 14.50
N LEU A 193 -15.98 1.43 13.26
CA LEU A 193 -17.18 1.37 12.44
C LEU A 193 -17.54 -0.07 12.06
N ARG A 194 -16.54 -0.90 11.74
CA ARG A 194 -16.71 -2.34 11.49
C ARG A 194 -17.36 -3.03 12.69
N ARG A 195 -16.84 -2.83 13.90
CA ARG A 195 -17.40 -3.39 15.13
C ARG A 195 -18.84 -2.93 15.34
N ARG A 196 -19.12 -1.65 15.11
CA ARG A 196 -20.47 -1.08 15.23
C ARG A 196 -21.44 -1.69 14.23
N GLU A 197 -21.03 -1.91 12.98
CA GLU A 197 -21.88 -2.56 11.97
C GLU A 197 -22.14 -4.02 12.30
N LEU A 198 -21.12 -4.74 12.79
CA LEU A 198 -21.27 -6.14 13.21
C LEU A 198 -22.16 -6.28 14.45
N ALA A 199 -22.11 -5.34 15.39
CA ALA A 199 -22.96 -5.33 16.58
C ALA A 199 -24.45 -4.99 16.29
N ARG A 200 -24.76 -4.51 15.09
CA ARG A 200 -26.12 -4.20 14.63
C ARG A 200 -26.70 -5.27 13.70
N LEU A 201 -26.01 -6.40 13.55
CA LEU A 201 -26.51 -7.52 12.77
C LEU A 201 -27.53 -8.29 13.61
N ASP A 202 -28.79 -7.86 13.53
CA ASP A 202 -29.89 -8.53 14.22
C ASP A 202 -30.42 -9.74 13.43
N GLU A 203 -30.21 -9.74 12.11
CA GLU A 203 -30.72 -10.78 11.20
C GLU A 203 -29.60 -11.47 10.39
N PRO A 204 -29.76 -12.77 10.09
CA PRO A 204 -28.88 -13.49 9.16
C PRO A 204 -28.92 -12.85 7.77
N ILE A 205 -27.75 -12.48 7.25
CA ILE A 205 -27.57 -11.95 5.89
C ILE A 205 -26.49 -12.71 5.13
N CYS A 206 -26.54 -12.65 3.80
CA CYS A 206 -25.45 -13.08 2.95
C CYS A 206 -24.34 -12.01 2.91
N PHE A 207 -23.14 -12.31 3.41
CA PHE A 207 -22.02 -11.36 3.40
C PHE A 207 -21.51 -11.00 2.00
N ARG A 208 -21.86 -11.76 0.96
CA ARG A 208 -21.45 -11.48 -0.42
C ARG A 208 -22.37 -10.52 -1.17
N CYS A 209 -23.70 -10.62 -0.97
CA CYS A 209 -24.67 -9.78 -1.67
C CYS A 209 -25.45 -8.84 -0.76
N GLY A 210 -25.45 -9.07 0.55
CA GLY A 210 -26.19 -8.30 1.55
C GLY A 210 -27.69 -8.64 1.64
N ALA A 211 -28.19 -9.63 0.91
CA ALA A 211 -29.59 -10.06 1.02
C ALA A 211 -29.85 -10.79 2.35
N ALA A 212 -31.09 -10.72 2.85
CA ALA A 212 -31.53 -11.51 3.98
C ALA A 212 -31.33 -13.01 3.69
N ALA A 213 -30.87 -13.73 4.71
CA ALA A 213 -30.54 -15.15 4.64
C ALA A 213 -31.29 -15.97 5.70
N GLY A 214 -32.25 -15.37 6.41
CA GLY A 214 -33.06 -16.06 7.42
C GLY A 214 -33.93 -17.18 6.86
N ALA A 215 -34.28 -17.14 5.58
CA ALA A 215 -35.06 -18.17 4.89
C ALA A 215 -34.19 -19.26 4.22
N VAL A 216 -32.87 -19.23 4.40
CA VAL A 216 -31.97 -20.23 3.81
C VAL A 216 -32.04 -21.50 4.65
N GLU A 217 -32.43 -22.60 4.02
CA GLU A 217 -32.33 -23.94 4.61
C GLU A 217 -30.86 -24.41 4.59
N PHE A 218 -30.43 -24.97 5.71
CA PHE A 218 -29.08 -25.50 5.88
C PHE A 218 -29.15 -27.03 5.95
N ASP A 219 -28.20 -27.71 5.29
CA ASP A 219 -28.04 -29.15 5.42
C ASP A 219 -27.57 -29.54 6.84
N GLU A 220 -27.48 -30.84 7.13
CA GLU A 220 -27.02 -31.35 8.44
C GLU A 220 -25.59 -30.90 8.80
N ARG A 221 -24.79 -30.53 7.79
CA ARG A 221 -23.43 -30.01 7.96
C ARG A 221 -23.40 -28.49 8.07
N GLY A 222 -24.57 -27.85 8.07
CA GLY A 222 -24.73 -26.42 8.16
C GLY A 222 -24.48 -25.67 6.86
N ASN A 223 -24.34 -26.31 5.69
CA ASN A 223 -24.13 -25.65 4.40
C ASN A 223 -25.46 -25.25 3.75
N GLY A 224 -25.46 -24.12 3.07
CA GLY A 224 -26.61 -23.64 2.29
C GLY A 224 -26.15 -22.71 1.16
N ALA A 225 -27.09 -22.17 0.41
CA ALA A 225 -26.80 -21.20 -0.64
C ALA A 225 -27.70 -19.98 -0.51
N CYS A 226 -27.16 -18.80 -0.79
CA CYS A 226 -27.93 -17.57 -0.80
C CYS A 226 -28.96 -17.60 -1.94
N LEU A 227 -30.24 -17.47 -1.61
CA LEU A 227 -31.34 -17.49 -2.59
C LEU A 227 -31.23 -16.37 -3.65
N GLN A 228 -30.58 -15.26 -3.33
CA GLN A 228 -30.45 -14.12 -4.25
C GLN A 228 -29.24 -14.22 -5.20
N CYS A 229 -28.12 -14.78 -4.75
CA CYS A 229 -26.86 -14.72 -5.50
C CYS A 229 -26.13 -16.06 -5.66
N GLY A 230 -26.68 -17.15 -5.11
CA GLY A 230 -26.08 -18.49 -5.17
C GLY A 230 -24.77 -18.65 -4.40
N ALA A 231 -24.35 -17.65 -3.62
CA ALA A 231 -23.13 -17.76 -2.83
C ALA A 231 -23.29 -18.85 -1.76
N ALA A 232 -22.26 -19.66 -1.57
CA ALA A 232 -22.21 -20.62 -0.47
C ALA A 232 -22.32 -19.89 0.88
N LEU A 233 -23.21 -20.38 1.73
CA LEU A 233 -23.48 -19.90 3.08
C LEU A 233 -23.31 -21.06 4.05
N HIS A 234 -23.19 -20.74 5.34
CA HIS A 234 -23.32 -21.76 6.38
C HIS A 234 -23.79 -21.17 7.69
N ALA A 235 -24.49 -21.98 8.48
CA ALA A 235 -25.09 -21.59 9.74
C ALA A 235 -24.09 -20.91 10.70
N GLY A 236 -22.89 -21.46 10.82
CA GLY A 236 -21.80 -20.92 11.64
C GLY A 236 -21.29 -19.50 11.29
N GLN A 237 -21.71 -18.88 10.18
CA GLN A 237 -21.20 -17.55 9.80
C GLN A 237 -21.76 -16.39 10.65
N TRP A 238 -22.89 -16.63 11.32
CA TRP A 238 -23.53 -15.65 12.21
C TRP A 238 -23.20 -15.88 13.68
N LEU A 239 -22.55 -17.01 14.00
CA LEU A 239 -22.04 -17.24 15.33
C LEU A 239 -20.87 -16.29 15.60
N ASP A 240 -20.76 -15.85 16.85
CA ASP A 240 -19.61 -15.06 17.25
C ASP A 240 -18.35 -15.90 17.15
N PRO A 241 -17.28 -15.36 16.53
CA PRO A 241 -16.01 -16.06 16.49
C PRO A 241 -15.59 -16.38 17.92
N PRO A 242 -15.07 -17.60 18.18
CA PRO A 242 -14.52 -17.90 19.49
C PRO A 242 -13.42 -16.87 19.80
N ALA A 243 -13.48 -16.30 21.01
CA ALA A 243 -12.48 -15.33 21.44
C ALA A 243 -11.08 -15.96 21.32
N ILE A 244 -10.17 -15.27 20.61
CA ILE A 244 -8.77 -15.71 20.54
C ILE A 244 -8.23 -15.75 21.97
N ARG A 245 -7.79 -16.94 22.40
CA ARG A 245 -7.21 -17.12 23.73
C ARG A 245 -6.05 -16.14 23.91
N ARG A 246 -6.03 -15.38 25.00
CA ARG A 246 -4.99 -14.36 25.30
C ARG A 246 -3.55 -14.86 25.08
N PRO A 247 -3.16 -16.11 25.44
CA PRO A 247 -1.82 -16.62 25.17
C PRO A 247 -1.49 -16.74 23.68
N VAL A 248 -2.46 -17.17 22.86
CA VAL A 248 -2.30 -17.27 21.40
C VAL A 248 -2.13 -15.88 20.81
N LEU A 249 -2.98 -14.93 21.23
CA LEU A 249 -2.86 -13.53 20.79
C LEU A 249 -1.48 -12.95 21.14
N ARG A 250 -1.01 -13.11 22.37
CA ARG A 250 0.32 -12.65 22.80
C ARG A 250 1.44 -13.28 21.98
N ARG A 251 1.36 -14.59 21.69
CA ARG A 251 2.34 -15.28 20.85
C ARG A 251 2.37 -14.71 19.43
N LEU A 252 1.20 -14.50 18.82
CA LEU A 252 1.09 -13.91 17.47
C LEU A 252 1.61 -12.47 17.43
N LEU A 253 1.28 -11.66 18.44
CA LEU A 253 1.81 -10.31 18.58
C LEU A 253 3.33 -10.31 18.78
N GLY A 254 3.85 -11.22 19.60
CA GLY A 254 5.29 -11.38 19.81
C GLY A 254 6.04 -11.78 18.53
N ILE A 255 5.52 -12.74 17.78
CA ILE A 255 6.09 -13.13 16.47
C ILE A 255 6.04 -11.95 15.50
N SER A 256 4.93 -11.22 15.44
CA SER A 256 4.78 -10.07 14.55
C SER A 256 5.73 -8.93 14.93
N ALA A 257 5.91 -8.67 16.22
CA ALA A 257 6.84 -7.66 16.73
C ALA A 257 8.30 -8.04 16.43
N LEU A 258 8.67 -9.31 16.61
CA LEU A 258 10.01 -9.81 16.27
C LEU A 258 10.29 -9.72 14.78
N ALA A 259 9.32 -10.13 13.94
CA ALA A 259 9.45 -10.02 12.49
C ALA A 259 9.56 -8.56 12.05
N GLY A 260 8.69 -7.67 12.56
CA GLY A 260 8.75 -6.24 12.28
C GLY A 260 10.06 -5.59 12.72
N GLY A 261 10.54 -5.91 13.93
CA GLY A 261 11.84 -5.47 14.43
C GLY A 261 13.00 -5.98 13.56
N GLY A 262 12.96 -7.24 13.15
CA GLY A 262 13.95 -7.84 12.24
C GLY A 262 14.02 -7.13 10.89
N ILE A 263 12.87 -6.79 10.29
CA ILE A 263 12.81 -6.02 9.03
C ILE A 263 13.44 -4.63 9.21
N ILE A 264 13.14 -3.93 10.31
CA ILE A 264 13.70 -2.60 10.60
C ILE A 264 15.23 -2.69 10.76
N VAL A 265 15.71 -3.66 11.55
CA VAL A 265 17.15 -3.87 11.76
C VAL A 265 17.85 -4.23 10.44
N ALA A 266 17.28 -5.13 9.65
CA ALA A 266 17.84 -5.51 8.35
C ALA A 266 17.85 -4.33 7.36
N GLY A 267 16.77 -3.55 7.30
CA GLY A 267 16.69 -2.35 6.48
C GLY A 267 17.71 -1.28 6.89
N PHE A 268 17.90 -1.08 8.20
CA PHE A 268 18.93 -0.18 8.73
C PHE A 268 20.34 -0.68 8.41
N ALA A 269 20.61 -1.98 8.60
CA ALA A 269 21.90 -2.58 8.25
C ALA A 269 22.21 -2.45 6.75
N LEU A 270 21.21 -2.68 5.88
CA LEU A 270 21.35 -2.48 4.43
C LEU A 270 21.61 -1.02 4.11
N TYR A 271 20.90 -0.08 4.73
CA TYR A 271 21.14 1.34 4.56
C TYR A 271 22.57 1.73 4.96
N LEU A 272 23.06 1.24 6.10
CA LEU A 272 24.44 1.45 6.54
C LEU A 272 25.45 0.83 5.55
N ALA A 273 25.17 -0.36 5.01
CA ALA A 273 26.00 -0.98 3.98
C ALA A 273 26.05 -0.13 2.71
N VAL A 274 24.91 0.38 2.23
CA VAL A 274 24.84 1.30 1.08
C VAL A 274 25.62 2.59 1.36
N LEU A 275 25.48 3.17 2.55
CA LEU A 275 26.24 4.34 2.96
C LEU A 275 27.74 4.07 3.02
N ALA A 276 28.17 2.89 3.48
CA ALA A 276 29.56 2.49 3.52
C ALA A 276 30.15 2.23 2.12
N LEU A 277 29.33 1.73 1.19
CA LEU A 277 29.71 1.53 -0.21
C LEU A 277 29.70 2.83 -1.02
N ARG A 278 28.94 3.85 -0.62
CA ARG A 278 28.90 5.15 -1.30
C ARG A 278 30.26 5.83 -1.41
N PRO A 279 31.12 5.94 -0.37
CA PRO A 279 32.46 6.47 -0.53
C PRO A 279 33.35 5.61 -1.43
N MET A 280 33.18 4.28 -1.46
CA MET A 280 33.84 3.43 -2.46
C MET A 280 33.39 3.79 -3.88
N SER A 281 32.10 4.00 -4.12
CA SER A 281 31.60 4.43 -5.44
C SER A 281 32.13 5.80 -5.88
N ARG A 282 32.27 6.75 -4.94
CA ARG A 282 32.90 8.06 -5.21
C ARG A 282 34.40 7.93 -5.48
N PHE A 283 35.07 7.01 -4.79
CA PHE A 283 36.46 6.69 -5.06
C PHE A 283 36.62 6.12 -6.47
N PHE A 284 35.77 5.17 -6.89
CA PHE A 284 35.77 4.65 -8.25
C PHE A 284 35.41 5.71 -9.31
N LEU A 285 34.45 6.59 -9.03
CA LEU A 285 34.14 7.72 -9.92
C LEU A 285 35.33 8.66 -10.07
N ARG A 286 36.01 9.01 -8.97
CA ARG A 286 37.23 9.84 -9.00
C ARG A 286 38.39 9.15 -9.71
N LEU A 287 38.53 7.84 -9.54
CA LEU A 287 39.52 7.04 -10.28
C LEU A 287 39.21 7.05 -11.78
N ASN A 288 37.95 6.89 -12.16
CA ASN A 288 37.52 6.95 -13.55
C ASN A 288 37.71 8.36 -14.14
N GLU A 289 37.38 9.42 -13.40
CA GLU A 289 37.66 10.80 -13.81
C GLU A 289 39.17 11.05 -13.98
N ALA A 290 39.99 10.60 -13.03
CA ALA A 290 41.44 10.73 -13.09
C ALA A 290 42.04 9.93 -14.25
N TYR A 291 41.55 8.72 -14.50
CA TYR A 291 41.95 7.90 -15.65
C TYR A 291 41.56 8.58 -16.97
N ASN A 292 40.33 9.10 -17.09
CA ASN A 292 39.88 9.78 -18.31
C ASN A 292 40.58 11.14 -18.56
N ALA A 293 41.19 11.72 -17.52
CA ALA A 293 41.99 12.93 -17.64
C ALA A 293 43.44 12.66 -18.11
N LEU A 294 43.88 11.39 -18.19
CA LEU A 294 45.20 11.04 -18.70
C LEU A 294 45.28 11.23 -20.23
N PRO A 295 46.45 11.64 -20.76
CA PRO A 295 46.73 11.60 -22.19
C PRO A 295 46.50 10.21 -22.81
N ASP A 296 46.13 10.15 -24.09
CA ASP A 296 45.73 8.91 -24.78
C ASP A 296 46.82 7.82 -24.74
N ASP A 297 48.08 8.22 -24.87
CA ASP A 297 49.26 7.35 -24.78
C ASP A 297 49.44 6.78 -23.36
N ALA A 298 49.18 7.57 -22.32
CA ALA A 298 49.23 7.12 -20.93
C ALA A 298 48.08 6.17 -20.58
N ARG A 299 46.88 6.38 -21.13
CA ARG A 299 45.74 5.45 -20.96
C ARG A 299 46.01 4.10 -21.60
N LEU A 300 46.57 4.08 -22.81
CA LEU A 300 46.93 2.85 -23.52
C LEU A 300 47.92 1.98 -22.72
N VAL A 301 48.92 2.60 -22.08
CA VAL A 301 49.89 1.91 -21.22
C VAL A 301 49.21 1.36 -19.95
N PHE A 302 48.29 2.14 -19.35
CA PHE A 302 47.54 1.72 -18.17
C PHE A 302 46.62 0.51 -18.49
N ASP A 303 45.97 0.52 -19.65
CA ASP A 303 45.11 -0.58 -20.12
C ASP A 303 45.92 -1.85 -20.42
N LEU A 304 47.07 -1.70 -21.08
CA LEU A 304 48.00 -2.82 -21.35
C LEU A 304 48.54 -3.45 -20.07
N ALA A 305 48.78 -2.65 -19.03
CA ALA A 305 49.25 -3.13 -17.73
C ALA A 305 48.16 -3.84 -16.90
N TRP A 306 46.88 -3.62 -17.21
CA TRP A 306 45.74 -4.20 -16.47
C TRP A 306 45.19 -5.49 -17.12
N VAL A 307 45.56 -5.76 -18.37
CA VAL A 307 45.12 -6.95 -19.14
C VAL A 307 46.09 -8.14 -18.99
N VAL A 308 47.22 -7.97 -18.31
CA VAL A 308 48.20 -9.02 -17.96
C VAL A 308 48.03 -9.45 -16.50
#